data_AF-X1EG53-F1
#
_entry.id   AF-X1EG53-F1
#
_cell.length_a   1.000
_cell.length_b   1.000
_cell.length_c   1.000
_cell.angle_alpha   90.00
_cell.angle_beta   90.00
_cell.angle_gamma   90.00
#
_symmetry.space_group_name_H-M   'P 1'
#
loop_
_entity.id
_entity.type
_entity.pdbx_description
1 polymer ?
#
loop_
_entity_poly.entity_id
_entity_poly.type
_entity_poly.pdbx_seq_one_letter_code
_entity_poly.pdbx_strand_id
1 'polypeptide(L)'
;MEDFKKGSPLGLGLISGGLDSLIACLLLKLQNIEVIGLNFKSPFCICDKAHKNSECGLNLYYDKLGIKTYFLQKENDYLEIIRNPKFGYGKNLNPCIDCRIYILKKAKKFADKINADFIFTGEVLDQRPKSQNLKALKTIEKEALLEGKLLRPLSALLLKPTILEEKGTIDRSKLLGIKGRSRKIQLELARSHGLLNEYYACGGCLLTEKEFASRMRDYLKFNK
;
A
#
# COMPACT_ATOMS: atom_id res chain seq x y z
N MET A 1 18.54 15.97 12.07
CA MET A 1 17.91 14.64 12.13
C MET A 1 16.95 14.75 13.30
N GLU A 2 15.67 14.96 13.05
CA GLU A 2 14.70 15.15 14.15
C GLU A 2 14.51 13.82 14.89
N ASP A 3 14.53 13.92 16.22
CA ASP A 3 14.52 12.83 17.17
C ASP A 3 13.15 12.13 17.18
N PHE A 4 13.06 10.98 16.51
CA PHE A 4 12.00 10.00 16.75
C PHE A 4 11.97 9.66 18.24
N LYS A 5 10.78 9.55 18.86
CA LYS A 5 10.68 9.31 20.31
C LYS A 5 11.36 7.98 20.63
N LYS A 6 12.51 8.07 21.31
CA LYS A 6 13.30 6.93 21.76
C LYS A 6 12.41 5.97 22.57
N GLY A 7 11.95 4.88 21.95
CA GLY A 7 11.14 3.82 22.58
C GLY A 7 9.82 3.45 21.90
N SER A 8 9.29 4.24 20.96
CA SER A 8 8.08 3.86 20.19
C SER A 8 8.44 3.08 18.93
N PRO A 9 7.72 1.99 18.58
CA PRO A 9 7.99 1.24 17.36
C PRO A 9 7.69 2.09 16.11
N LEU A 10 8.54 1.98 15.10
CA LEU A 10 8.46 2.69 13.82
C LEU A 10 7.94 1.78 12.70
N GLY A 11 6.76 2.09 12.19
CA GLY A 11 6.14 1.39 11.06
C GLY A 11 6.35 2.11 9.72
N LEU A 12 6.80 1.38 8.70
CA LEU A 12 6.81 1.84 7.31
C LEU A 12 5.52 1.45 6.59
N GLY A 13 4.66 2.42 6.32
CA GLY A 13 3.38 2.22 5.64
C GLY A 13 3.49 2.38 4.13
N LEU A 14 3.04 1.38 3.37
CA LEU A 14 2.84 1.54 1.93
C LEU A 14 1.58 2.36 1.65
N ILE A 15 1.76 3.61 1.22
CA ILE A 15 0.68 4.56 1.01
C ILE A 15 0.41 4.75 -0.49
N SER A 16 -0.85 4.59 -0.90
CA SER A 16 -1.28 4.77 -2.30
C SER A 16 -2.05 6.08 -2.52
N GLY A 17 -2.29 6.84 -1.44
CA GLY A 17 -3.25 7.95 -1.43
C GLY A 17 -4.70 7.52 -1.34
N GLY A 18 -4.98 6.21 -1.37
CA GLY A 18 -6.33 5.68 -1.18
C GLY A 18 -6.77 5.62 0.28
N LEU A 19 -8.08 5.51 0.48
CA LEU A 19 -8.74 5.41 1.77
C LEU A 19 -8.20 4.26 2.62
N ASP A 20 -7.96 3.11 2.00
CA ASP A 20 -7.54 1.91 2.74
C ASP A 20 -6.14 2.10 3.40
N SER A 21 -5.17 2.70 2.70
CA SER A 21 -3.86 2.99 3.32
C SER A 21 -3.91 4.16 4.31
N LEU A 22 -4.82 5.11 4.12
CA LEU A 22 -5.03 6.23 5.05
C LEU A 22 -5.54 5.72 6.40
N ILE A 23 -6.59 4.88 6.38
CA ILE A 23 -7.14 4.29 7.60
C ILE A 23 -6.16 3.33 8.27
N ALA A 24 -5.38 2.58 7.49
CA ALA A 24 -4.31 1.75 8.07
C ALA A 24 -3.29 2.58 8.88
N CYS A 25 -2.91 3.76 8.37
CA CYS A 25 -2.03 4.67 9.10
C CYS A 25 -2.72 5.26 10.34
N LEU A 26 -3.98 5.69 10.21
CA LEU A 26 -4.77 6.23 11.33
C LEU A 26 -4.85 5.23 12.49
N LEU A 27 -5.13 3.96 12.23
CA LEU A 27 -5.24 2.92 13.26
C LEU A 27 -3.94 2.78 14.07
N LEU A 28 -2.78 2.84 13.42
CA LEU A 28 -1.49 2.75 14.11
C LEU A 28 -1.19 4.04 14.89
N LYS A 29 -1.52 5.21 14.33
CA LYS A 29 -1.38 6.50 15.04
C LYS A 29 -2.24 6.56 16.30
N LEU A 30 -3.47 6.04 16.27
CA LEU A 30 -4.35 5.94 17.44
C LEU A 30 -3.79 5.00 18.53
N GLN A 31 -2.85 4.11 18.17
CA GLN A 31 -2.11 3.26 19.11
C GLN A 31 -0.77 3.89 19.56
N ASN A 32 -0.52 5.17 19.23
CA ASN A 32 0.73 5.87 19.51
C ASN A 32 1.98 5.23 18.85
N ILE A 33 1.78 4.56 17.72
CA ILE A 33 2.87 4.00 16.91
C ILE A 33 3.36 5.07 15.93
N GLU A 34 4.67 5.19 15.80
CA GLU A 34 5.26 6.11 14.81
C GLU A 34 5.16 5.52 13.42
N VAL A 35 4.80 6.36 12.44
CA VAL A 35 4.54 5.93 11.08
C VAL A 35 5.27 6.83 10.09
N ILE A 36 5.95 6.20 9.14
CA ILE A 36 6.45 6.84 7.91
C ILE A 36 5.70 6.26 6.72
N GLY A 37 5.24 7.14 5.82
CA GLY A 37 4.60 6.74 4.58
C GLY A 37 5.61 6.57 3.45
N LEU A 38 5.48 5.51 2.66
CA LEU A 38 6.24 5.29 1.43
C LEU A 38 5.29 5.09 0.25
N ASN A 39 5.40 5.99 -0.74
CA ASN A 39 4.65 5.94 -1.98
C ASN A 39 5.57 5.56 -3.15
N PHE A 40 5.02 4.81 -4.11
CA PHE A 40 5.72 4.46 -5.35
C PHE A 40 5.11 5.17 -6.55
N LYS A 41 5.85 6.11 -7.13
CA LYS A 41 5.48 6.83 -8.35
C LYS A 41 5.72 5.99 -9.58
N SER A 42 4.84 6.12 -10.56
CA SER A 42 4.84 5.26 -11.73
C SER A 42 4.06 5.92 -12.86
N PRO A 43 4.56 5.90 -14.11
CA PRO A 43 3.87 6.49 -15.26
C PRO A 43 2.51 5.84 -15.54
N PHE A 44 2.26 4.68 -14.94
CA PHE A 44 1.01 3.92 -15.00
C PHE A 44 -0.03 4.35 -13.96
N CYS A 45 0.23 5.37 -13.15
CA CYS A 45 -0.71 5.88 -12.15
C CYS A 45 -1.38 7.15 -12.67
N ILE A 46 -2.72 7.24 -12.53
CA ILE A 46 -3.49 8.40 -13.01
C ILE A 46 -3.21 9.65 -12.15
N CYS A 47 -2.87 9.45 -10.87
CA CYS A 47 -2.55 10.54 -9.94
C CYS A 47 -1.34 11.39 -10.38
N ASP A 48 -0.47 10.90 -11.28
CA ASP A 48 0.67 11.68 -11.78
C ASP A 48 0.29 12.62 -12.95
N LYS A 49 -0.88 12.45 -13.59
CA LYS A 49 -1.24 13.18 -14.83
C LYS A 49 -2.13 14.41 -14.63
N ALA A 50 -2.71 14.61 -13.45
CA ALA A 50 -3.65 15.70 -13.21
C ALA A 50 -3.01 16.81 -12.37
N HIS A 51 -2.11 17.60 -12.96
CA HIS A 51 -1.68 18.90 -12.45
C HIS A 51 -0.93 18.93 -11.11
N LYS A 52 -0.18 20.02 -10.92
CA LYS A 52 0.44 20.46 -9.65
C LYS A 52 -0.54 20.58 -8.46
N ASN A 53 -1.84 20.32 -8.68
CA ASN A 53 -2.95 20.37 -7.73
C ASN A 53 -3.80 19.07 -7.71
N SER A 54 -3.31 17.91 -8.16
CA SER A 54 -4.06 16.65 -7.93
C SER A 54 -3.96 16.25 -6.47
N GLU A 55 -4.98 16.63 -5.72
CA GLU A 55 -5.29 16.25 -4.34
C GLU A 55 -5.59 14.74 -4.20
N CYS A 56 -4.81 13.85 -4.82
CA CYS A 56 -4.80 12.45 -4.41
C CYS A 56 -4.50 12.45 -2.90
N GLY A 57 -5.25 11.68 -2.10
CA GLY A 57 -5.28 11.75 -0.63
C GLY A 57 -3.96 11.56 0.12
N LEU A 58 -2.81 11.59 -0.57
CA LEU A 58 -1.45 11.72 -0.09
C LEU A 58 -1.21 13.01 0.73
N ASN A 59 -1.89 14.11 0.43
CA ASN A 59 -1.79 15.36 1.23
C ASN A 59 -2.20 15.13 2.69
N LEU A 60 -3.27 14.36 2.93
CA LEU A 60 -3.81 14.09 4.26
C LEU A 60 -2.83 13.40 5.22
N TYR A 61 -1.84 12.68 4.70
CA TYR A 61 -0.88 11.99 5.56
C TYR A 61 -0.05 12.99 6.37
N TYR A 62 0.45 14.04 5.72
CA TYR A 62 1.16 15.09 6.44
C TYR A 62 0.17 16.02 7.14
N ASP A 63 -0.79 16.59 6.40
CA ASP A 63 -1.65 17.68 6.87
C ASP A 63 -2.57 17.30 8.03
N LYS A 64 -3.03 16.04 8.08
CA LYS A 64 -3.98 15.57 9.11
C LYS A 64 -3.37 14.56 10.08
N LEU A 65 -2.44 13.71 9.63
CA LEU A 65 -1.88 12.65 10.47
C LEU A 65 -0.45 12.95 10.95
N GLY A 66 0.19 14.02 10.47
CA GLY A 66 1.58 14.35 10.82
C GLY A 66 2.57 13.27 10.39
N ILE A 67 2.28 12.55 9.30
CA ILE A 67 3.08 11.45 8.78
C ILE A 67 4.01 11.98 7.70
N LYS A 68 5.31 11.82 7.92
CA LYS A 68 6.33 12.08 6.90
C LYS A 68 6.19 11.07 5.77
N THR A 69 6.21 11.55 4.53
CA THR A 69 6.11 10.70 3.33
C THR A 69 7.38 10.73 2.50
N TYR A 70 7.75 9.58 1.96
CA TYR A 70 8.83 9.41 0.98
C TYR A 70 8.27 8.86 -0.32
N PHE A 71 8.95 9.18 -1.41
CA PHE A 71 8.56 8.78 -2.75
C PHE A 71 9.71 8.05 -3.43
N LEU A 72 9.43 6.88 -3.97
CA LEU A 72 10.35 6.13 -4.83
C LEU A 72 9.74 5.95 -6.21
N GLN A 73 10.56 6.04 -7.25
CA GLN A 73 10.10 5.78 -8.61
C GLN A 73 10.20 4.28 -8.92
N LYS A 74 9.21 3.75 -9.64
CA LYS A 74 9.37 2.44 -10.28
C LYS A 74 10.32 2.60 -11.47
N GLU A 75 11.37 1.80 -11.46
CA GLU A 75 12.46 1.88 -12.44
C GLU A 75 12.17 0.98 -13.65
N ASN A 76 13.11 0.92 -14.60
CA ASN A 76 13.00 0.12 -15.82
C ASN A 76 12.81 -1.38 -15.52
N ASP A 77 13.31 -1.87 -14.39
CA ASP A 77 13.08 -3.23 -13.90
C ASP A 77 11.59 -3.57 -13.71
N TYR A 78 10.74 -2.56 -13.50
CA TYR A 78 9.29 -2.74 -13.44
C TYR A 78 8.65 -2.96 -14.82
N LEU A 79 9.27 -2.46 -15.92
CA LEU A 79 8.80 -2.76 -17.27
C LEU A 79 8.95 -4.25 -17.59
N GLU A 80 10.01 -4.90 -17.11
CA GLU A 80 10.17 -6.35 -17.27
C GLU A 80 9.07 -7.13 -16.56
N ILE A 81 8.65 -6.67 -15.37
CA ILE A 81 7.51 -7.26 -14.66
C ILE A 81 6.22 -7.11 -15.47
N ILE A 82 6.02 -5.96 -16.13
CA ILE A 82 4.87 -5.77 -17.01
C ILE A 82 5.00 -6.63 -18.27
N ARG A 83 6.19 -6.85 -18.81
CA ARG A 83 6.41 -7.66 -20.02
C ARG A 83 6.15 -9.15 -19.75
N ASN A 84 6.69 -9.66 -18.64
CA ASN A 84 6.70 -11.07 -18.30
C ASN A 84 6.36 -11.29 -16.81
N PRO A 85 5.11 -11.07 -16.37
CA PRO A 85 4.74 -11.27 -14.97
C PRO A 85 4.74 -12.75 -14.60
N LYS A 86 5.36 -13.09 -13.46
CA LYS A 86 5.43 -14.46 -12.95
C LYS A 86 4.04 -15.01 -12.58
N PHE A 87 3.13 -14.15 -12.12
CA PHE A 87 1.78 -14.56 -11.69
C PHE A 87 0.67 -14.20 -12.70
N GLY A 88 1.08 -13.84 -13.92
CA GLY A 88 0.20 -13.45 -15.00
C GLY A 88 -0.56 -12.15 -14.75
N TYR A 89 -1.32 -11.74 -15.74
CA TYR A 89 -2.10 -10.51 -15.66
C TYR A 89 -3.42 -10.67 -14.91
N GLY A 90 -3.92 -9.56 -14.39
CA GLY A 90 -5.32 -9.36 -14.02
C GLY A 90 -6.11 -8.78 -15.20
N LYS A 91 -6.78 -7.65 -14.99
CA LYS A 91 -7.42 -6.91 -16.08
C LYS A 91 -6.35 -6.33 -17.01
N ASN A 92 -6.45 -6.60 -18.30
CA ASN A 92 -5.54 -6.11 -19.34
C ASN A 92 -4.06 -6.45 -19.02
N LEU A 93 -3.18 -5.45 -18.90
CA LEU A 93 -1.75 -5.66 -18.62
C LEU A 93 -1.39 -5.54 -17.14
N ASN A 94 -2.37 -5.52 -16.24
CA ASN A 94 -2.11 -5.24 -14.84
C ASN A 94 -1.48 -6.45 -14.11
N PRO A 95 -0.19 -6.39 -13.70
CA PRO A 95 0.49 -7.50 -13.03
C PRO A 95 0.38 -7.34 -11.50
N CYS A 96 -0.84 -7.29 -10.95
CA CYS A 96 -1.06 -6.83 -9.56
C CYS A 96 -0.25 -7.58 -8.50
N ILE A 97 -0.10 -8.90 -8.63
CA ILE A 97 0.63 -9.72 -7.64
C ILE A 97 2.12 -9.36 -7.71
N ASP A 98 2.71 -9.41 -8.90
CA ASP A 98 4.11 -9.07 -9.13
C ASP A 98 4.44 -7.62 -8.76
N CYS A 99 3.52 -6.69 -9.05
CA CYS A 99 3.65 -5.29 -8.66
C CYS A 99 3.73 -5.10 -7.15
N ARG A 100 2.91 -5.83 -6.38
CA ARG A 100 2.94 -5.78 -4.92
C ARG A 100 4.22 -6.39 -4.36
N ILE A 101 4.66 -7.52 -4.93
CA ILE A 101 5.94 -8.16 -4.57
C ILE A 101 7.11 -7.19 -4.81
N TYR A 102 7.14 -6.55 -5.98
CA TYR A 102 8.15 -5.56 -6.35
C TYR A 102 8.22 -4.40 -5.35
N ILE A 103 7.06 -3.81 -5.06
CA ILE A 103 6.95 -2.69 -4.11
C ILE A 103 7.42 -3.13 -2.72
N LEU A 104 6.99 -4.29 -2.22
CA LEU A 104 7.38 -4.78 -0.90
C LEU A 104 8.88 -5.09 -0.82
N LYS A 105 9.50 -5.63 -1.87
CA LYS A 105 10.95 -5.86 -1.91
C LYS A 105 11.74 -4.55 -1.83
N LYS A 106 11.29 -3.51 -2.55
CA LYS A 106 11.91 -2.17 -2.46
C LYS A 106 11.64 -1.51 -1.11
N ALA A 107 10.43 -1.67 -0.57
CA ALA A 107 10.05 -1.16 0.74
C ALA A 107 10.88 -1.79 1.87
N LYS A 108 11.20 -3.08 1.78
CA LYS A 108 12.11 -3.75 2.72
C LYS A 108 13.48 -3.11 2.74
N LYS A 109 14.09 -2.90 1.57
CA LYS A 109 15.38 -2.19 1.46
C LYS A 109 15.31 -0.76 2.02
N PHE A 110 14.17 -0.10 1.87
CA PHE A 110 13.97 1.24 2.43
C PHE A 110 13.79 1.21 3.94
N ALA A 111 12.99 0.27 4.48
CA ALA A 111 12.80 0.04 5.90
C ALA A 111 14.13 -0.19 6.62
N ASP A 112 15.03 -1.00 6.04
CA ASP A 112 16.37 -1.25 6.59
C ASP A 112 17.19 0.05 6.69
N LYS A 113 17.11 0.94 5.70
CA LYS A 113 17.84 2.22 5.70
C LYS A 113 17.37 3.20 6.77
N ILE A 114 16.09 3.16 7.11
CA ILE A 114 15.49 4.05 8.12
C ILE A 114 15.34 3.39 9.48
N ASN A 115 15.82 2.15 9.63
CA ASN A 115 15.64 1.31 10.82
C ASN A 115 14.17 1.18 11.25
N ALA A 116 13.26 0.97 10.31
CA ALA A 116 11.86 0.71 10.65
C ALA A 116 11.69 -0.71 11.20
N ASP A 117 10.91 -0.84 12.28
CA ASP A 117 10.67 -2.12 12.96
C ASP A 117 9.79 -3.07 12.14
N PHE A 118 8.91 -2.51 11.29
CA PHE A 118 8.02 -3.29 10.43
C PHE A 118 7.50 -2.54 9.23
N ILE A 119 6.87 -3.29 8.34
CA ILE A 119 6.17 -2.79 7.15
C ILE A 119 4.69 -3.13 7.30
N PHE A 120 3.83 -2.21 6.88
CA PHE A 120 2.40 -2.45 6.82
C PHE A 120 1.75 -1.92 5.54
N THR A 121 0.57 -2.43 5.22
CA THR A 121 -0.22 -2.01 4.05
C THR A 121 -1.69 -1.82 4.41
N GLY A 122 -2.40 -1.05 3.60
CA GLY A 122 -3.88 -0.98 3.63
C GLY A 122 -4.57 -2.11 2.86
N GLU A 123 -3.96 -3.29 2.72
CA GLU A 123 -4.61 -4.40 2.02
C GLU A 123 -5.79 -4.96 2.81
N VAL A 124 -6.94 -5.11 2.14
CA VAL A 124 -8.17 -5.69 2.70
C VAL A 124 -8.43 -7.06 2.05
N LEU A 125 -8.61 -8.10 2.87
CA LEU A 125 -8.87 -9.47 2.42
C LEU A 125 -10.11 -9.53 1.52
N ASP A 126 -9.97 -10.18 0.36
CA ASP A 126 -10.99 -10.35 -0.69
C ASP A 126 -11.55 -9.04 -1.28
N GLN A 127 -10.93 -7.89 -1.02
CA GLN A 127 -11.35 -6.61 -1.63
C GLN A 127 -10.99 -6.51 -3.12
N ARG A 128 -9.87 -7.12 -3.52
CA ARG A 128 -9.44 -7.21 -4.94
C ARG A 128 -9.24 -8.68 -5.34
N PRO A 129 -10.01 -9.20 -6.31
CA PRO A 129 -10.06 -10.64 -6.60
C PRO A 129 -8.72 -11.24 -7.03
N LYS A 130 -7.90 -10.51 -7.79
CA LYS A 130 -6.60 -11.01 -8.27
C LYS A 130 -5.51 -10.99 -7.20
N SER A 131 -5.45 -9.96 -6.36
CA SER A 131 -4.25 -9.70 -5.53
C SER A 131 -4.47 -9.71 -4.03
N GLN A 132 -5.72 -9.67 -3.55
CA GLN A 132 -6.01 -9.58 -2.12
C GLN A 132 -6.86 -10.74 -1.61
N ASN A 133 -6.97 -11.84 -2.36
CA ASN A 133 -7.47 -13.09 -1.80
C ASN A 133 -6.40 -13.76 -0.92
N LEU A 134 -6.80 -14.66 -0.02
CA LEU A 134 -5.88 -15.26 0.96
C LEU A 134 -4.65 -15.93 0.32
N LYS A 135 -4.83 -16.64 -0.80
CA LYS A 135 -3.72 -17.29 -1.52
C LYS A 135 -2.75 -16.26 -2.08
N ALA A 136 -3.27 -15.20 -2.69
CA ALA A 136 -2.46 -14.11 -3.23
C ALA A 136 -1.68 -13.38 -2.12
N LEU A 137 -2.33 -13.05 -0.99
CA LEU A 137 -1.65 -12.39 0.14
C LEU A 137 -0.47 -13.23 0.67
N LYS A 138 -0.68 -14.53 0.89
CA LYS A 138 0.40 -15.45 1.30
C LYS A 138 1.52 -15.54 0.28
N THR A 139 1.17 -15.61 -1.01
CA THR A 139 2.14 -15.66 -2.11
C THR A 139 2.99 -14.39 -2.13
N ILE A 140 2.36 -13.23 -2.01
CA ILE A 140 3.02 -11.92 -2.01
C ILE A 140 3.99 -11.80 -0.83
N GLU A 141 3.57 -12.20 0.38
CA GLU A 141 4.42 -12.19 1.57
C GLU A 141 5.65 -13.09 1.41
N LYS A 142 5.43 -14.32 0.96
CA LYS A 142 6.50 -15.30 0.73
C LYS A 142 7.51 -14.79 -0.28
N GLU A 143 7.04 -14.33 -1.44
CA GLU A 143 7.91 -13.83 -2.50
C GLU A 143 8.64 -12.53 -2.09
N ALA A 144 8.07 -11.73 -1.20
CA ALA A 144 8.70 -10.54 -0.63
C ALA A 144 9.60 -10.83 0.58
N LEU A 145 9.65 -12.07 1.08
CA LEU A 145 10.37 -12.49 2.28
C LEU A 145 9.91 -11.72 3.53
N LEU A 146 8.59 -11.59 3.70
CA LEU A 146 7.92 -10.89 4.80
C LEU A 146 6.86 -11.74 5.52
N GLU A 147 6.92 -13.07 5.38
CA GLU A 147 6.01 -14.00 6.07
C GLU A 147 6.01 -13.75 7.59
N GLY A 148 4.83 -13.57 8.17
CA GLY A 148 4.65 -13.26 9.60
C GLY A 148 5.13 -11.87 10.03
N LYS A 149 5.65 -11.04 9.12
CA LYS A 149 6.21 -9.70 9.41
C LYS A 149 5.40 -8.55 8.79
N LEU A 150 4.64 -8.81 7.73
CA LEU A 150 3.85 -7.79 7.05
C LEU A 150 2.50 -7.57 7.72
N LEU A 151 2.31 -6.42 8.34
CA LEU A 151 1.06 -6.08 9.01
C LEU A 151 -0.01 -5.59 8.01
N ARG A 152 -1.26 -6.02 8.21
CA ARG A 152 -2.44 -5.53 7.48
C ARG A 152 -3.52 -5.06 8.46
N PRO A 153 -3.43 -3.81 8.96
CA PRO A 153 -4.30 -3.31 10.03
C PRO A 153 -5.81 -3.49 9.75
N LEU A 154 -6.21 -3.39 8.48
CA LEU A 154 -7.63 -3.48 8.10
C LEU A 154 -8.19 -4.92 8.09
N SER A 155 -7.34 -5.94 7.99
CA SER A 155 -7.74 -7.34 7.92
C SER A 155 -7.07 -8.22 8.99
N ALA A 156 -6.40 -7.61 9.96
CA ALA A 156 -5.60 -8.29 10.96
C ALA A 156 -6.40 -9.39 11.69
N LEU A 157 -7.63 -9.10 12.10
CA LEU A 157 -8.49 -10.04 12.84
C LEU A 157 -8.92 -11.27 12.02
N LEU A 158 -8.75 -11.24 10.70
CA LEU A 158 -9.08 -12.35 9.79
C LEU A 158 -7.85 -13.15 9.33
N LEU A 159 -6.66 -12.67 9.66
CA LEU A 159 -5.39 -13.27 9.26
C LEU A 159 -4.67 -13.81 10.50
N LYS A 160 -3.66 -14.67 10.28
CA LYS A 160 -2.76 -15.06 11.38
C LYS A 160 -2.06 -13.81 11.92
N PRO A 161 -1.84 -13.72 13.25
CA PRO A 161 -1.12 -12.60 13.82
C PRO A 161 0.31 -12.54 13.28
N THR A 162 0.81 -11.33 13.14
CA THR A 162 2.23 -11.07 12.90
C THR A 162 3.02 -11.18 14.20
N ILE A 163 4.34 -11.30 14.08
CA ILE A 163 5.26 -11.35 15.22
C ILE A 163 5.07 -10.13 16.15
N LEU A 164 4.71 -8.96 15.60
CA LEU A 164 4.48 -7.75 16.41
C LEU A 164 3.18 -7.79 17.20
N GLU A 165 2.14 -8.40 16.64
CA GLU A 165 0.87 -8.60 17.34
C GLU A 165 1.05 -9.63 18.46
N GLU A 166 1.77 -10.72 18.20
CA GLU A 166 2.08 -11.76 19.19
C GLU A 166 2.91 -11.23 20.37
N LYS A 167 3.86 -10.32 20.09
CA LYS A 167 4.69 -9.66 21.10
C LYS A 167 3.96 -8.57 21.89
N GLY A 168 2.74 -8.21 21.51
CA GLY A 168 2.00 -7.09 22.11
C GLY A 168 2.56 -5.71 21.76
N THR A 169 3.51 -5.60 20.82
CA THR A 169 4.00 -4.32 20.29
C THR A 169 2.88 -3.56 19.58
N ILE A 170 1.97 -4.30 18.95
CA ILE A 170 0.74 -3.77 18.35
C ILE A 170 -0.44 -4.46 19.01
N ASP A 171 -1.39 -3.66 19.50
CA ASP A 171 -2.59 -4.17 20.13
C ASP A 171 -3.56 -4.63 19.03
N ARG A 172 -3.57 -5.94 18.80
CA ARG A 172 -4.41 -6.61 17.81
C ARG A 172 -5.90 -6.32 18.01
N SER A 173 -6.36 -6.10 19.25
CA SER A 173 -7.78 -5.81 19.54
C SER A 173 -8.25 -4.46 18.97
N LYS A 174 -7.30 -3.53 18.72
CA LYS A 174 -7.53 -2.21 18.13
C LYS A 174 -7.36 -2.20 16.61
N LEU A 175 -7.10 -3.35 15.99
CA LEU A 175 -7.07 -3.54 14.54
C LEU A 175 -8.45 -4.02 14.04
N LEU A 176 -8.61 -4.16 12.73
CA LEU A 176 -9.91 -4.47 12.14
C LEU A 176 -9.93 -5.86 11.49
N GLY A 177 -11.16 -6.34 11.24
CA GLY A 177 -11.46 -7.57 10.53
C GLY A 177 -12.27 -7.34 9.26
N ILE A 178 -11.88 -6.37 8.43
CA ILE A 178 -12.60 -6.03 7.21
C ILE A 178 -12.30 -7.08 6.13
N LYS A 179 -13.37 -7.51 5.44
CA LYS A 179 -13.34 -8.40 4.28
C LYS A 179 -14.24 -7.87 3.17
N GLY A 180 -13.82 -8.07 1.92
CA GLY A 180 -14.62 -7.80 0.73
C GLY A 180 -14.54 -6.34 0.27
N ARG A 181 -15.46 -5.98 -0.64
CA ARG A 181 -15.39 -4.70 -1.39
C ARG A 181 -15.98 -3.50 -0.67
N SER A 182 -16.77 -3.72 0.36
CA SER A 182 -17.39 -2.64 1.12
C SER A 182 -16.33 -1.73 1.74
N ARG A 183 -16.60 -0.42 1.73
CA ARG A 183 -15.76 0.61 2.35
C ARG A 183 -16.45 1.33 3.50
N LYS A 184 -17.59 0.80 3.98
CA LYS A 184 -18.44 1.48 4.97
C LYS A 184 -17.66 1.83 6.25
N ILE A 185 -16.95 0.85 6.82
CA ILE A 185 -16.17 1.03 8.05
C ILE A 185 -15.04 2.05 7.84
N GLN A 186 -14.32 1.94 6.72
CA GLN A 186 -13.23 2.87 6.39
C GLN A 186 -13.75 4.31 6.22
N LEU A 187 -14.88 4.49 5.55
CA LEU A 187 -15.51 5.80 5.36
C LEU A 187 -16.03 6.39 6.67
N GLU A 188 -16.57 5.55 7.55
CA GLU A 188 -17.02 5.96 8.88
C GLU A 188 -15.85 6.43 9.75
N LEU A 189 -14.74 5.68 9.78
CA LEU A 189 -13.52 6.08 10.48
C LEU A 189 -12.92 7.36 9.90
N ALA A 190 -12.88 7.50 8.57
CA ALA A 190 -12.44 8.74 7.94
C ALA A 190 -13.32 9.93 8.34
N ARG A 191 -14.65 9.73 8.39
CA ARG A 191 -15.60 10.79 8.76
C ARG A 191 -15.46 11.19 10.22
N SER A 192 -15.41 10.23 11.15
CA SER A 192 -15.33 10.51 12.59
C SER A 192 -14.03 11.21 12.99
N HIS A 193 -12.99 11.10 12.17
CA HIS A 193 -11.69 11.76 12.39
C HIS A 193 -11.46 12.97 11.47
N GLY A 194 -12.51 13.47 10.80
CA GLY A 194 -12.41 14.68 9.97
C GLY A 194 -11.53 14.55 8.72
N LEU A 195 -11.21 13.32 8.29
CA LEU A 195 -10.37 13.04 7.12
C LEU A 195 -11.16 13.04 5.81
N LEU A 196 -12.46 12.75 5.87
CA LEU A 196 -13.26 12.49 4.67
C LEU A 196 -13.50 13.75 3.83
N ASN A 197 -13.59 14.93 4.46
CA ASN A 197 -13.96 16.18 3.77
C ASN A 197 -12.91 16.64 2.77
N GLU A 198 -11.65 16.29 3.01
CA GLU A 198 -10.49 16.66 2.18
C GLU A 198 -9.92 15.44 1.45
N TYR A 199 -10.62 14.29 1.51
CA TYR A 199 -10.20 13.07 0.84
C TYR A 199 -10.76 12.99 -0.57
N TYR A 200 -9.86 12.96 -1.54
CA TYR A 200 -10.20 12.63 -2.92
C TYR A 200 -9.66 11.25 -3.29
N ALA A 201 -10.52 10.44 -3.91
CA ALA A 201 -10.17 9.10 -4.31
C ALA A 201 -9.10 9.13 -5.41
N CYS A 202 -7.96 8.49 -5.16
CA CYS A 202 -6.94 8.34 -6.19
C CYS A 202 -7.43 7.40 -7.30
N GLY A 203 -7.07 7.74 -8.54
CA GLY A 203 -7.41 6.96 -9.73
C GLY A 203 -6.81 5.56 -9.75
N GLY A 204 -7.31 4.73 -10.66
CA GLY A 204 -6.81 3.38 -10.90
C GLY A 204 -5.43 3.33 -11.60
N CYS A 205 -4.98 2.11 -11.88
CA CYS A 205 -3.77 1.88 -12.66
C CYS A 205 -4.11 1.90 -14.16
N LEU A 206 -3.42 2.72 -14.95
CA LEU A 206 -3.61 2.83 -16.41
C LEU A 206 -3.45 1.49 -17.15
N LEU A 207 -2.71 0.53 -16.60
CA LEU A 207 -2.58 -0.82 -17.18
C LEU A 207 -3.91 -1.59 -17.18
N THR A 208 -4.92 -1.15 -16.43
CA THR A 208 -6.28 -1.71 -16.49
C THR A 208 -7.14 -1.09 -17.57
N GLU A 209 -6.73 0.04 -18.16
CA GLU A 209 -7.47 0.70 -19.24
C GLU A 209 -7.15 0.05 -20.58
N LYS A 210 -8.17 -0.20 -21.40
CA LYS A 210 -8.03 -1.01 -22.63
C LYS A 210 -7.14 -0.31 -23.65
N GLU A 211 -7.35 0.98 -23.87
CA GLU A 211 -6.67 1.81 -24.86
C GLU A 211 -5.21 2.06 -24.46
N PHE A 212 -4.95 2.26 -23.16
CA PHE A 212 -3.59 2.36 -22.66
C PHE A 212 -2.86 1.02 -22.76
N ALA A 213 -3.50 -0.07 -22.34
CA ALA A 213 -2.90 -1.39 -22.41
C ALA A 213 -2.60 -1.82 -23.85
N SER A 214 -3.44 -1.47 -24.83
CA SER A 214 -3.17 -1.77 -26.25
C SER A 214 -1.87 -1.13 -26.72
N ARG A 215 -1.73 0.19 -26.52
CA ARG A 215 -0.50 0.93 -26.87
C ARG A 215 0.72 0.39 -26.14
N MET A 216 0.55 0.00 -24.87
CA MET A 216 1.64 -0.58 -24.08
C MET A 216 2.06 -1.96 -24.61
N ARG A 217 1.15 -2.79 -25.12
CA ARG A 217 1.52 -4.06 -25.78
C ARG A 217 2.38 -3.80 -27.02
N ASP A 218 1.99 -2.83 -27.84
CA ASP A 218 2.77 -2.47 -29.02
C ASP A 218 4.17 -1.99 -28.62
N TYR A 219 4.25 -1.10 -27.63
CA TYR A 219 5.53 -0.64 -27.09
C TYR A 219 6.42 -1.80 -26.63
N LEU A 220 5.88 -2.74 -25.85
CA LEU A 220 6.63 -3.89 -25.32
C LEU A 220 7.04 -4.90 -26.40
N LYS A 221 6.28 -4.97 -27.51
CA LYS A 221 6.56 -5.86 -28.65
C LYS A 221 7.68 -5.32 -29.52
N PHE A 222 7.70 -4.01 -29.76
CA PHE A 222 8.61 -3.38 -30.71
C PHE A 222 9.84 -2.72 -30.08
N ASN A 223 9.88 -2.54 -28.76
CA ASN A 223 11.08 -2.13 -28.03
C ASN A 223 11.57 -3.27 -27.14
N LYS A 224 12.81 -3.72 -27.39
CA LYS A 224 13.51 -4.70 -26.56
C LYS A 224 14.23 -3.99 -25.44
#